data_AF-A0A529NQ60-F1
#
_entry.id   AF-A0A529NQ60-F1
#
_cell.length_a   1.000
_cell.length_b   1.000
_cell.length_c   1.000
_cell.angle_alpha   90.00
_cell.angle_beta   90.00
_cell.angle_gamma   90.00
#
_symmetry.space_group_name_H-M   'P 1'
#
loop_
_entity.id
_entity.type
_entity.pdbx_description
1 polymer ?
#
loop_
_entity_poly.entity_id
_entity_poly.type
_entity_poly.pdbx_seq_one_letter_code
_entity_poly.pdbx_strand_id
1 'polypeptide(L)' 'MKAIELSQPRLDAFRAAVVATPEPQRGEVLIRQRSASLNFVDVAVASGNYPGPRFPLIP' A
#
# COMPACT_ATOMS: atom_id res chain seq x y z
N MET A 1 0.32 6.02 11.57
CA MET A 1 -1.01 5.79 10.96
C MET A 1 -1.33 4.29 10.83
N LYS A 2 -2.62 3.92 10.70
CA LYS A 2 -3.03 2.56 10.34
C LYS A 2 -2.94 2.38 8.82
N ALA A 3 -2.51 1.22 8.36
CA ALA A 3 -2.40 0.89 6.93
C ALA A 3 -2.73 -0.59 6.68
N ILE A 4 -3.00 -0.92 5.42
CA ILE A 4 -2.99 -2.29 4.91
C ILE A 4 -1.68 -2.45 4.16
N GLU A 5 -0.84 -3.38 4.62
CA GLU A 5 0.47 -3.65 4.06
C GLU A 5 0.47 -5.04 3.42
N LEU A 6 1.02 -5.12 2.21
CA LEU A 6 1.28 -6.36 1.51
C LEU A 6 2.74 -6.74 1.70
N SER A 7 2.98 -7.90 2.32
CA SER A 7 4.34 -8.36 2.67
C SER A 7 5.01 -9.21 1.61
N GLN A 8 4.23 -9.80 0.70
CA GLN A 8 4.66 -10.69 -0.39
C GLN A 8 3.62 -10.63 -1.52
N PRO A 9 3.96 -11.04 -2.76
CA PRO A 9 3.02 -11.06 -3.88
C PRO A 9 2.02 -12.23 -3.80
N ARG A 10 1.23 -12.29 -2.72
CA ARG A 10 0.14 -13.24 -2.51
C ARG A 10 -1.07 -12.54 -1.87
N LEU A 11 -2.28 -12.89 -2.30
CA LEU A 11 -3.52 -12.27 -1.81
C LEU A 11 -3.77 -12.47 -0.30
N ASP A 12 -3.19 -13.49 0.30
CA ASP A 12 -3.27 -13.77 1.74
C ASP A 12 -2.10 -13.15 2.54
N ALA A 13 -1.20 -12.41 1.89
CA ALA A 13 -0.07 -11.74 2.53
C ALA A 13 -0.37 -10.29 2.96
N PHE A 14 -1.63 -9.86 2.84
CA PHE A 14 -2.12 -8.60 3.38
C PHE A 14 -2.23 -8.66 4.90
N ARG A 15 -1.75 -7.61 5.57
CA ARG A 15 -1.88 -7.43 7.03
C ARG A 15 -2.26 -6.01 7.38
N ALA A 16 -3.05 -5.88 8.44
CA ALA A 16 -3.20 -4.59 9.11
C ALA A 16 -1.90 -4.24 9.81
N ALA A 17 -1.39 -3.03 9.59
CA ALA A 17 -0.16 -2.53 10.18
C ALA A 17 -0.38 -1.15 10.82
N VAL A 18 0.43 -0.85 11.83
CA VAL A 18 0.58 0.50 12.38
C VAL A 18 2.00 0.95 12.04
N VAL A 19 2.10 1.99 11.23
CA VAL A 19 3.37 2.56 10.75
C VAL A 19 3.50 4.01 11.19
N ALA A 20 4.69 4.61 11.07
CA ALA A 20 4.85 6.05 11.30
C ALA A 20 3.97 6.84 10.31
N THR A 21 3.43 7.98 10.74
CA THR A 21 2.80 8.91 9.80
C THR A 21 3.92 9.57 8.99
N PRO A 22 3.86 9.60 7.65
CA PRO A 22 4.93 10.19 6.86
C PRO A 22 4.94 11.71 6.98
N GLU A 23 6.14 12.28 6.95
CA GLU A 23 6.35 13.73 6.85
C GLU A 23 6.49 14.12 5.37
N PRO A 24 5.63 15.01 4.83
CA PRO A 24 5.67 15.39 3.43
C PRO A 24 6.97 16.14 3.11
N GLN A 25 7.59 15.83 1.97
CA GLN A 25 8.76 16.53 1.46
C GLN A 25 8.37 17.77 0.65
N ARG A 26 9.37 18.52 0.16
CA ARG A 26 9.14 19.67 -0.71
C ARG A 26 8.33 19.26 -1.95
N GLY A 27 7.13 19.83 -2.09
CA GLY A 27 6.22 19.56 -3.20
C GLY A 27 5.18 18.48 -2.93
N GLU A 28 5.20 17.86 -1.75
CA GLU A 28 4.22 16.86 -1.33
C GLU A 28 3.21 17.44 -0.33
N VAL A 29 2.08 16.76 -0.16
CA VAL A 29 1.07 17.08 0.84
C VAL A 29 0.70 15.83 1.62
N LEU A 30 0.43 15.99 2.92
CA LEU A 30 -0.08 14.91 3.76
C LEU A 30 -1.60 14.86 3.70
N ILE A 31 -2.16 13.76 3.21
CA ILE A 31 -3.61 13.56 3.09
C ILE A 31 -4.10 12.59 4.16
N ARG A 32 -5.18 12.98 4.86
CA ARG A 32 -5.92 12.07 5.73
C ARG A 32 -6.99 11.32 4.91
N GLN A 33 -6.65 10.12 4.46
CA GLN A 33 -7.57 9.26 3.72
C GLN A 33 -8.80 8.87 4.57
N ARG A 34 -10.00 9.09 4.02
CA ARG A 34 -11.29 8.71 4.65
C ARG A 34 -11.87 7.42 4.06
N SER A 35 -11.55 7.14 2.81
CA SER A 35 -11.95 5.96 2.04
C SER A 35 -10.88 5.63 1.01
N ALA A 36 -10.73 4.35 0.67
CA ALA A 36 -9.98 3.88 -0.49
C ALA A 36 -10.88 2.95 -1.30
N SER A 37 -10.70 2.95 -2.62
CA SER A 37 -11.29 1.95 -3.51
C SER A 37 -10.30 0.83 -3.78
N LEU A 38 -10.81 -0.30 -4.26
CA LEU A 38 -10.00 -1.33 -4.89
C LEU A 38 -10.16 -1.22 -6.41
N ASN A 39 -9.06 -1.33 -7.11
CA ASN A 39 -8.96 -1.36 -8.55
C ASN A 39 -8.42 -2.72 -8.99
N PHE A 40 -8.68 -3.12 -10.25
CA PHE A 40 -8.19 -4.40 -10.76
C PHE A 40 -6.65 -4.50 -10.77
N VAL A 41 -5.96 -3.38 -10.96
CA VAL A 41 -4.49 -3.32 -10.91
C VAL A 41 -3.95 -3.75 -9.53
N ASP A 42 -4.71 -3.53 -8.45
CA ASP A 42 -4.30 -3.92 -7.10
C ASP A 42 -4.21 -5.44 -6.99
N VAL A 43 -5.06 -6.19 -7.72
CA VAL A 43 -4.97 -7.65 -7.81
C VAL A 43 -3.69 -8.07 -8.53
N ALA A 44 -3.32 -7.39 -9.62
CA ALA A 44 -2.09 -7.67 -10.35
C ALA A 44 -0.84 -7.39 -9.51
N VAL A 45 -0.83 -6.30 -8.74
CA VAL A 45 0.22 -5.99 -7.75
C VAL A 45 0.26 -7.08 -6.67
N ALA A 46 -0.91 -7.41 -6.12
CA ALA A 46 -1.02 -8.35 -5.02
C ALA A 46 -0.70 -9.79 -5.39
N SER A 47 -0.83 -10.16 -6.66
CA SER A 47 -0.48 -11.49 -7.17
C SER A 47 0.93 -11.55 -7.80
N GLY A 48 1.70 -10.47 -7.76
CA GLY A 48 3.05 -10.40 -8.35
C GLY A 48 3.09 -10.29 -9.88
N ASN A 49 1.96 -10.03 -10.52
CA ASN A 49 1.83 -9.87 -11.97
C ASN A 49 2.01 -8.41 -12.42
N TYR A 50 2.47 -7.53 -11.54
CA TYR A 50 2.77 -6.13 -11.84
C TYR A 50 4.27 -5.84 -11.57
N PRO A 51 5.04 -5.34 -12.55
CA PRO A 51 6.48 -5.16 -12.41
C PRO A 51 6.84 -3.93 -11.57
N GLY A 52 7.87 -4.06 -10.72
CA GLY A 52 8.47 -2.93 -10.00
C GLY A 52 8.20 -2.82 -8.49
N PRO A 53 7.07 -3.29 -7.92
CA PRO A 53 6.85 -3.19 -6.49
C PRO A 53 7.91 -3.96 -5.68
N ARG A 54 8.34 -3.36 -4.58
CA ARG A 54 9.19 -4.01 -3.56
C ARG A 54 8.36 -4.19 -2.30
N PHE A 55 8.56 -5.31 -1.62
CA PHE A 55 7.82 -5.63 -0.41
C PHE A 55 8.67 -5.34 0.84
N PRO A 56 8.06 -4.88 1.96
CA PRO A 56 6.62 -4.60 2.12
C PRO A 56 6.17 -3.32 1.40
N LEU A 57 4.91 -3.30 0.93
CA LEU A 57 4.30 -2.12 0.31
C LEU A 57 2.90 -1.84 0.85
N ILE A 58 2.51 -0.57 0.86
CA ILE A 58 1.12 -0.11 1.06
C ILE A 58 0.60 0.26 -0.33
N PRO A 59 -0.28 -0.55 -0.95
CA PRO A 59 -0.74 -0.32 -2.32
C PRO A 59 -1.74 0.84 -2.40
#